data_AF-A0A6I5X2A0-F1
#
_entry.id   AF-A0A6I5X2A0-F1
#
_cell.length_a   1.000
_cell.length_b   1.000
_cell.length_c   1.000
_cell.angle_alpha   90.00
_cell.angle_beta   90.00
_cell.angle_gamma   90.00
#
_symmetry.space_group_name_H-M   'P 1'
#
loop_
_entity.id
_entity.type
_entity.pdbx_description
1 polymer ?
#
loop_
_entity_poly.entity_id
_entity_poly.type
_entity_poly.pdbx_seq_one_letter_code
_entity_poly.pdbx_strand_id
1 'polypeptide(L)'
;MPPQPTDYSGQYALSGPAKVRDARVTPIRGDLADIALAGKLFAPHYVVPMERAVAVPFAPLRKIPHDDAEQTSELLSGERFMVLDIAGAWAWGYCQHDCYNGYLALDALGEPQGKAPVARPGDPVEAALARLGMPYVWGARGGAGIDCSGLVQTSFAHAGQLLPRDSDQQEACGEAVDAARRGDLVFFPGHVAIATGPDEIVHASQDAGAVVMEPLAALIARKGAPTHLRRLA
;
A
#
# COMPACT_ATOMS: atom_id res chain seq x y z
N MET A 1 -22.98 7.93 -53.88
CA MET A 1 -21.89 8.79 -53.33
C MET A 1 -21.27 8.04 -52.16
N PRO A 2 -19.94 7.87 -52.11
CA PRO A 2 -19.29 7.37 -50.90
C PRO A 2 -19.47 8.39 -49.76
N PRO A 3 -19.64 7.96 -48.51
CA PRO A 3 -19.69 8.87 -47.37
C PRO A 3 -18.36 9.63 -47.27
N GLN A 4 -18.45 10.95 -47.08
CA GLN A 4 -17.28 11.79 -46.83
C GLN A 4 -16.62 11.35 -45.50
N PRO A 5 -15.28 11.29 -45.43
CA PRO A 5 -14.57 10.95 -44.19
C PRO A 5 -14.91 11.99 -43.11
N THR A 6 -15.32 11.49 -41.94
CA THR A 6 -15.60 12.34 -40.78
C THR A 6 -14.34 13.09 -40.38
N ASP A 7 -14.41 14.42 -40.36
CA ASP A 7 -13.32 15.26 -39.91
C ASP A 7 -13.24 15.21 -38.37
N TYR A 8 -12.25 14.49 -37.85
CA TYR A 8 -11.99 14.40 -36.40
C TYR A 8 -11.05 15.51 -35.89
N SER A 9 -10.65 16.47 -36.73
CA SER A 9 -9.58 17.44 -36.44
C SER A 9 -9.89 18.46 -35.33
N GLY A 10 -11.07 18.41 -34.69
CA GLY A 10 -11.50 19.40 -33.70
C GLY A 10 -11.92 18.90 -32.31
N GLN A 11 -12.02 17.58 -32.05
CA GLN A 11 -12.64 17.08 -30.80
C GLN A 11 -11.71 16.33 -29.85
N TYR A 12 -10.57 15.83 -30.32
CA TYR A 12 -9.63 15.06 -29.49
C TYR A 12 -8.22 15.61 -29.65
N ALA A 13 -7.96 16.77 -29.04
CA ALA A 13 -6.61 17.33 -28.98
C ALA A 13 -5.83 16.69 -27.81
N LEU A 14 -4.67 16.10 -28.11
CA LEU A 14 -3.74 15.63 -27.08
C LEU A 14 -3.14 16.85 -26.37
N SER A 15 -3.55 17.12 -25.12
CA SER A 15 -3.19 18.32 -24.36
C SER A 15 -1.86 18.17 -23.59
N GLY A 16 -0.86 17.52 -24.19
CA GLY A 16 0.43 17.23 -23.59
C GLY A 16 0.61 15.77 -23.15
N PRO A 17 1.75 15.42 -22.52
CA PRO A 17 2.03 14.06 -22.07
C PRO A 17 0.97 13.60 -21.07
N ALA A 18 0.55 12.34 -21.18
CA ALA A 18 -0.25 11.73 -20.12
C ALA A 18 0.51 11.86 -18.79
N LYS A 19 -0.16 12.32 -17.73
CA LYS A 19 0.44 12.34 -16.39
C LYS A 19 0.84 10.90 -16.04
N VAL A 20 2.15 10.67 -15.87
CA VAL A 20 2.65 9.42 -15.31
C VAL A 20 2.07 9.31 -13.91
N ARG A 21 1.22 8.29 -13.70
CA ARG A 21 0.70 7.97 -12.38
C ARG A 21 1.48 6.81 -11.82
N ASP A 22 1.57 6.76 -10.49
CA ASP A 22 2.23 5.67 -9.79
C ASP A 22 1.52 4.35 -10.11
N ALA A 23 2.25 3.45 -10.78
CA ALA A 23 1.73 2.17 -11.24
C ALA A 23 1.36 1.22 -10.08
N ARG A 24 1.86 1.48 -8.87
CA ARG A 24 1.52 0.70 -7.67
C ARG A 24 0.09 0.94 -7.21
N VAL A 25 -0.47 2.13 -7.47
CA VAL A 25 -1.79 2.55 -6.94
C VAL A 25 -2.75 3.06 -8.02
N THR A 26 -2.36 2.95 -9.28
CA THR A 26 -3.21 3.28 -10.43
C THR A 26 -3.64 1.98 -11.10
N PRO A 27 -4.89 1.52 -10.97
CA PRO A 27 -5.32 0.20 -11.41
C PRO A 27 -5.45 0.11 -12.94
N ILE A 28 -4.29 0.09 -13.62
CA ILE A 28 -4.13 -0.06 -15.06
C ILE A 28 -2.97 -1.03 -15.35
N ARG A 29 -3.24 -2.02 -16.19
CA ARG A 29 -2.28 -2.94 -16.81
C ARG A 29 -2.39 -2.72 -18.32
N GLY A 30 -1.32 -2.82 -19.10
CA GLY A 30 -1.29 -2.33 -20.50
C GLY A 30 -2.46 -2.72 -21.42
N ASP A 31 -3.17 -3.80 -21.09
CA ASP A 31 -4.36 -4.33 -21.76
C ASP A 31 -5.73 -3.91 -21.17
N LEU A 32 -5.79 -3.50 -19.89
CA LEU A 32 -7.04 -3.17 -19.19
C LEU A 32 -6.88 -2.17 -18.04
N ALA A 33 -7.95 -1.47 -17.69
CA ALA A 33 -8.01 -0.57 -16.55
C ALA A 33 -9.32 -0.70 -15.77
N ASP A 34 -9.33 -0.23 -14.53
CA ASP A 34 -10.57 0.04 -13.81
C ASP A 34 -11.44 1.07 -14.56
N ILE A 35 -12.75 0.83 -14.62
CA ILE A 35 -13.73 1.73 -15.24
C ILE A 35 -13.67 3.17 -14.70
N ALA A 36 -13.27 3.39 -13.45
CA ALA A 36 -13.10 4.71 -12.84
C ALA A 36 -11.99 5.55 -13.51
N LEU A 37 -11.13 4.93 -14.32
CA LEU A 37 -10.10 5.57 -15.13
C LEU A 37 -10.57 5.94 -16.54
N ALA A 38 -11.78 5.53 -16.95
CA ALA A 38 -12.34 5.90 -18.25
C ALA A 38 -12.43 7.43 -18.39
N GLY A 39 -12.01 7.94 -19.55
CA GLY A 39 -11.92 9.38 -19.83
C GLY A 39 -10.77 10.10 -19.12
N LYS A 40 -10.01 9.44 -18.22
CA LYS A 40 -8.83 10.01 -17.55
C LYS A 40 -7.52 9.46 -18.09
N LEU A 41 -7.47 8.15 -18.37
CA LEU A 41 -6.32 7.45 -18.91
C LEU A 41 -6.81 6.52 -20.00
N PHE A 42 -6.06 6.41 -21.10
CA PHE A 42 -6.36 5.47 -22.17
C PHE A 42 -5.99 4.03 -21.78
N ALA A 43 -6.94 3.11 -21.96
CA ALA A 43 -6.71 1.67 -21.87
C ALA A 43 -7.53 0.96 -22.96
N PRO A 44 -7.07 -0.17 -23.51
CA PRO A 44 -7.83 -0.92 -24.52
C PRO A 44 -9.17 -1.44 -23.99
N HIS A 45 -9.23 -1.84 -22.72
CA HIS A 45 -10.44 -2.32 -22.06
C HIS A 45 -10.63 -1.64 -20.71
N TYR A 46 -11.88 -1.43 -20.33
CA TYR A 46 -12.25 -0.98 -18.98
C TYR A 46 -13.14 -2.02 -18.33
N VAL A 47 -12.87 -2.32 -17.06
CA VAL A 47 -13.56 -3.37 -16.31
C VAL A 47 -14.18 -2.76 -15.05
N VAL A 48 -15.41 -3.15 -14.76
CA VAL A 48 -16.03 -2.89 -13.45
C VAL A 48 -15.42 -3.90 -12.47
N PRO A 49 -14.75 -3.46 -11.38
CA PRO A 49 -14.10 -4.37 -10.47
C PRO A 49 -15.10 -5.31 -9.80
N MET A 50 -14.74 -6.59 -9.72
CA MET A 50 -15.46 -7.59 -8.94
C MET A 50 -14.89 -7.65 -7.53
N GLU A 51 -15.69 -7.22 -6.55
CA GLU A 51 -15.29 -7.28 -5.14
C GLU A 51 -15.17 -8.74 -4.67
N ARG A 52 -14.00 -9.07 -4.12
CA ARG A 52 -13.69 -10.30 -3.41
C ARG A 52 -13.11 -9.98 -2.03
N ALA A 53 -13.05 -10.99 -1.17
CA ALA A 53 -12.36 -10.89 0.11
C ALA A 53 -11.33 -12.00 0.27
N VAL A 54 -10.25 -11.72 1.01
CA VAL A 54 -9.28 -12.75 1.40
C VAL A 54 -9.95 -13.75 2.34
N ALA A 55 -10.00 -15.02 1.93
CA ALA A 55 -10.64 -16.12 2.66
C ALA A 55 -9.65 -16.97 3.48
N VAL A 56 -8.35 -16.72 3.32
CA VAL A 56 -7.25 -17.34 4.07
C VAL A 56 -6.76 -16.38 5.18
N PRO A 57 -5.87 -16.81 6.11
CA PRO A 57 -5.35 -15.91 7.15
C PRO A 57 -4.63 -14.66 6.60
N PHE A 58 -3.86 -14.84 5.52
CA PHE A 58 -3.21 -13.77 4.78
C PHE A 58 -2.90 -14.23 3.34
N ALA A 59 -2.75 -13.30 2.41
CA ALA A 59 -2.45 -13.57 1.01
C ALA A 59 -1.36 -12.60 0.49
N PRO A 60 -0.19 -13.09 0.06
CA PRO A 60 0.85 -12.27 -0.56
C PRO A 60 0.37 -11.62 -1.85
N LEU A 61 0.45 -10.29 -1.95
CA LEU A 61 0.21 -9.56 -3.19
C LEU A 61 1.52 -9.47 -3.97
N ARG A 62 1.52 -10.04 -5.17
CA ARG A 62 2.72 -10.24 -5.97
C ARG A 62 2.79 -9.33 -7.18
N LYS A 63 4.01 -9.04 -7.62
CA LYS A 63 4.28 -8.20 -8.79
C LYS A 63 3.89 -8.86 -10.11
N ILE A 64 4.04 -10.19 -10.21
CA ILE A 64 3.70 -11.00 -11.38
C ILE A 64 3.00 -12.30 -10.91
N PRO A 65 2.21 -12.98 -11.77
CA PRO A 65 1.40 -14.14 -11.38
C PRO A 65 2.24 -15.43 -11.28
N HIS A 66 3.11 -15.50 -10.27
CA HIS A 66 3.95 -16.67 -9.98
C HIS A 66 4.19 -16.79 -8.47
N ASP A 67 4.28 -18.02 -7.94
CA ASP A 67 4.42 -18.26 -6.49
C ASP A 67 5.76 -17.74 -5.93
N ASP A 68 6.82 -17.79 -6.72
CA ASP A 68 8.13 -17.24 -6.34
C ASP A 68 8.31 -15.75 -6.69
N ALA A 69 7.28 -15.09 -7.22
CA ALA A 69 7.37 -13.67 -7.56
C ALA A 69 7.51 -12.81 -6.30
N GLU A 70 8.22 -11.68 -6.45
CA GLU A 70 8.34 -10.66 -5.41
C GLU A 70 6.97 -10.32 -4.80
N GLN A 71 6.89 -10.47 -3.47
CA GLN A 71 5.80 -9.96 -2.67
C GLN A 71 6.01 -8.45 -2.48
N THR A 72 5.06 -7.64 -2.95
CA THR A 72 5.10 -6.18 -2.84
C THR A 72 4.15 -5.66 -1.77
N SER A 73 3.11 -6.43 -1.43
CA SER A 73 2.22 -6.17 -0.29
C SER A 73 1.62 -7.48 0.21
N GLU A 74 0.71 -7.41 1.16
CA GLU A 74 -0.02 -8.54 1.73
C GLU A 74 -1.46 -8.09 1.99
N LEU A 75 -2.44 -8.96 1.79
CA LEU A 75 -3.78 -8.73 2.31
C LEU A 75 -4.04 -9.68 3.47
N LEU A 76 -4.67 -9.16 4.52
CA LEU A 76 -5.06 -9.92 5.71
C LEU A 76 -6.48 -10.48 5.56
N SER A 77 -6.80 -11.51 6.34
CA SER A 77 -8.11 -12.17 6.31
C SER A 77 -9.27 -11.18 6.35
N GLY A 78 -10.20 -11.32 5.42
CA GLY A 78 -11.37 -10.46 5.28
C GLY A 78 -11.13 -9.14 4.56
N GLU A 79 -9.90 -8.72 4.30
CA GLU A 79 -9.65 -7.52 3.49
C GLU A 79 -10.15 -7.70 2.06
N ARG A 80 -10.60 -6.59 1.48
CA ARG A 80 -11.26 -6.57 0.17
C ARG A 80 -10.27 -6.35 -0.96
N PHE A 81 -10.46 -7.12 -2.02
CA PHE A 81 -9.68 -7.05 -3.24
C PHE A 81 -10.62 -6.84 -4.43
N MET A 82 -10.34 -5.81 -5.21
CA MET A 82 -11.07 -5.43 -6.41
C MET A 82 -10.46 -6.17 -7.60
N VAL A 83 -11.07 -7.29 -7.99
CA VAL A 83 -10.57 -8.11 -9.10
C VAL A 83 -10.96 -7.48 -10.44
N LEU A 84 -9.98 -7.24 -11.30
CA LEU A 84 -10.16 -6.70 -12.65
C LEU A 84 -9.92 -7.75 -13.74
N ASP A 85 -9.10 -8.77 -13.45
CA ASP A 85 -8.81 -9.85 -14.39
C ASP A 85 -8.55 -11.15 -13.64
N ILE A 86 -8.92 -12.27 -14.26
CA ILE A 86 -8.62 -13.62 -13.77
C ILE A 86 -8.02 -14.42 -14.93
N ALA A 87 -6.79 -14.88 -14.74
CA ALA A 87 -6.08 -15.69 -15.71
C ALA A 87 -5.45 -16.90 -15.00
N GLY A 88 -5.97 -18.09 -15.31
CA GLY A 88 -5.54 -19.33 -14.67
C GLY A 88 -5.80 -19.30 -13.16
N ALA A 89 -4.74 -19.51 -12.37
CA ALA A 89 -4.81 -19.53 -10.90
C ALA A 89 -4.63 -18.14 -10.25
N TRP A 90 -4.62 -17.06 -11.03
CA TRP A 90 -4.29 -15.73 -10.54
C TRP A 90 -5.39 -14.71 -10.82
N ALA A 91 -5.63 -13.85 -9.84
CA ALA A 91 -6.45 -12.66 -9.97
C ALA A 91 -5.53 -11.43 -9.98
N TRP A 92 -5.70 -10.55 -10.97
CA TRP A 92 -5.08 -9.23 -10.97
C TRP A 92 -6.10 -8.18 -10.57
N GLY A 93 -5.67 -7.22 -9.76
CA GLY A 93 -6.56 -6.24 -9.17
C GLY A 93 -5.85 -5.37 -8.15
N TYR A 94 -6.62 -4.81 -7.22
CA TYR A 94 -6.08 -3.92 -6.21
C TYR A 94 -6.79 -4.03 -4.85
N CYS A 95 -6.05 -3.76 -3.78
CA CYS A 95 -6.58 -3.65 -2.43
C CYS A 95 -7.56 -2.49 -2.30
N GLN A 96 -8.72 -2.69 -1.68
CA GLN A 96 -9.74 -1.63 -1.58
C GLN A 96 -9.28 -0.41 -0.76
N HIS A 97 -8.51 -0.63 0.31
CA HIS A 97 -8.23 0.40 1.32
C HIS A 97 -7.08 1.35 0.94
N ASP A 98 -6.12 0.89 0.13
CA ASP A 98 -4.94 1.67 -0.28
C ASP A 98 -4.71 1.69 -1.80
N CYS A 99 -5.60 1.05 -2.58
CA CYS A 99 -5.51 0.90 -4.02
C CYS A 99 -4.25 0.17 -4.52
N TYR A 100 -3.52 -0.55 -3.66
CA TYR A 100 -2.28 -1.20 -4.07
C TYR A 100 -2.54 -2.35 -5.03
N ASN A 101 -1.90 -2.29 -6.20
CA ASN A 101 -2.12 -3.21 -7.32
C ASN A 101 -1.22 -4.43 -7.24
N GLY A 102 -1.71 -5.57 -7.76
CA GLY A 102 -0.88 -6.75 -7.95
C GLY A 102 -1.68 -8.00 -8.25
N TYR A 103 -1.03 -9.14 -8.07
CA TYR A 103 -1.59 -10.46 -8.30
C TYR A 103 -1.79 -11.19 -6.98
N LEU A 104 -2.97 -11.80 -6.81
CA LEU A 104 -3.27 -12.76 -5.75
C LEU A 104 -3.54 -14.13 -6.35
N ALA A 105 -3.21 -15.17 -5.58
CA ALA A 105 -3.70 -16.51 -5.88
C ALA A 105 -5.23 -16.50 -5.80
N LEU A 106 -5.88 -17.04 -6.83
CA LEU A 106 -7.34 -16.99 -6.96
C LEU A 106 -8.04 -17.79 -5.84
N ASP A 107 -7.43 -18.88 -5.38
CA ASP A 107 -7.93 -19.73 -4.31
C ASP A 107 -7.82 -19.09 -2.91
N ALA A 108 -7.04 -18.02 -2.76
CA ALA A 108 -7.01 -17.20 -1.56
C ALA A 108 -8.23 -16.27 -1.44
N LEU A 109 -9.00 -16.10 -2.53
CA LEU A 109 -10.15 -15.21 -2.60
C LEU A 109 -11.47 -15.97 -2.45
N GLY A 110 -12.39 -15.36 -1.71
CA GLY A 110 -13.76 -15.84 -1.55
C GLY A 110 -14.78 -14.72 -1.68
N GLU A 111 -16.05 -15.07 -1.42
CA GLU A 111 -17.14 -14.10 -1.37
C GLU A 111 -16.93 -13.13 -0.19
N PRO A 112 -17.16 -11.82 -0.38
CA PRO A 112 -17.06 -10.84 0.69
C PRO A 112 -18.11 -11.10 1.77
N GLN A 113 -17.66 -11.30 3.02
CA GLN A 113 -18.53 -11.51 4.17
C GLN A 113 -18.50 -10.30 5.12
N GLY A 114 -19.67 -9.97 5.68
CA GLY A 114 -19.82 -8.94 6.72
C GLY A 114 -19.59 -7.50 6.24
N LYS A 115 -19.83 -6.54 7.14
CA LYS A 115 -19.42 -5.14 6.94
C LYS A 115 -17.93 -5.00 7.22
N ALA A 116 -17.26 -4.08 6.53
CA ALA A 116 -15.86 -3.75 6.81
C ALA A 116 -15.65 -3.49 8.32
N PRO A 117 -14.51 -3.90 8.89
CA PRO A 117 -14.19 -3.64 10.30
C PRO A 117 -14.39 -2.15 10.62
N VAL A 118 -15.12 -1.87 11.68
CA VAL A 118 -15.33 -0.49 12.15
C VAL A 118 -14.06 -0.03 12.85
N ALA A 119 -13.53 1.12 12.44
CA ALA A 119 -12.40 1.78 13.09
C ALA A 119 -12.65 1.92 14.60
N ARG A 120 -11.63 1.67 15.40
CA ARG A 120 -11.67 1.88 16.85
C ARG A 120 -10.73 3.03 17.19
N PRO A 121 -11.09 3.91 18.14
CA PRO A 121 -10.12 4.80 18.74
C PRO A 121 -8.98 3.97 19.33
N GLY A 122 -7.74 4.28 18.98
CA GLY A 122 -6.57 3.56 19.44
C GLY A 122 -5.30 4.40 19.32
N ASP A 123 -4.27 4.03 20.05
CA ASP A 123 -2.94 4.64 19.93
C ASP A 123 -2.12 3.81 18.92
N PRO A 124 -1.69 4.38 17.78
CA PRO A 124 -0.88 3.66 16.81
C PRO A 124 0.46 3.21 17.39
N VAL A 125 1.01 3.92 18.38
CA VAL A 125 2.26 3.52 19.02
C VAL A 125 2.04 2.25 19.84
N GLU A 126 0.96 2.14 20.61
CA GLU A 126 0.64 0.91 21.35
C GLU A 126 0.42 -0.27 20.39
N ALA A 127 -0.24 -0.05 19.24
CA ALA A 127 -0.43 -1.08 18.22
C ALA A 127 0.90 -1.55 17.60
N ALA A 128 1.89 -0.65 17.47
CA ALA A 128 3.23 -0.99 17.00
C ALA A 128 4.04 -1.74 18.07
N LEU A 129 3.97 -1.29 19.32
CA LEU A 129 4.64 -1.93 20.46
C LEU A 129 4.15 -3.36 20.70
N ALA A 130 2.87 -3.63 20.46
CA ALA A 130 2.31 -4.97 20.53
C ALA A 130 2.93 -5.97 19.52
N ARG A 131 3.70 -5.49 18.54
CA ARG A 131 4.39 -6.30 17.53
C ARG A 131 5.89 -6.48 17.79
N LEU A 132 6.42 -6.01 18.92
CA LEU A 132 7.83 -6.20 19.25
C LEU A 132 8.26 -7.67 19.14
N GLY A 133 9.39 -7.90 18.48
CA GLY A 133 9.92 -9.24 18.19
C GLY A 133 9.30 -9.95 16.98
N MET A 134 8.26 -9.39 16.34
CA MET A 134 7.71 -9.94 15.10
C MET A 134 8.80 -9.94 13.99
N PRO A 135 9.00 -11.04 13.25
CA PRO A 135 10.03 -11.12 12.22
C PRO A 135 9.86 -10.08 11.10
N TYR A 136 10.98 -9.57 10.60
CA TYR A 136 11.00 -8.74 9.40
C TYR A 136 10.76 -9.59 8.15
N VAL A 137 9.73 -9.25 7.38
CA VAL A 137 9.44 -9.90 6.08
C VAL A 137 9.06 -8.83 5.07
N TRP A 138 9.85 -8.73 3.99
CA TRP A 138 9.61 -7.77 2.91
C TRP A 138 8.22 -7.96 2.29
N GLY A 139 7.49 -6.86 2.12
CA GLY A 139 6.14 -6.86 1.55
C GLY A 139 5.06 -7.30 2.53
N ALA A 140 5.36 -7.76 3.74
CA ALA A 140 4.37 -8.27 4.69
C ALA A 140 3.76 -7.18 5.58
N ARG A 141 2.52 -7.43 6.04
CA ARG A 141 1.72 -6.52 6.90
C ARG A 141 1.31 -7.14 8.23
N GLY A 142 1.65 -8.41 8.48
CA GLY A 142 1.44 -9.05 9.78
C GLY A 142 1.03 -10.53 9.70
N GLY A 143 0.98 -11.14 8.52
CA GLY A 143 0.69 -12.56 8.35
C GLY A 143 1.79 -13.46 8.93
N ALA A 144 2.95 -13.50 8.27
CA ALA A 144 4.13 -14.26 8.70
C ALA A 144 5.28 -13.38 9.24
N GLY A 145 5.10 -12.07 9.18
CA GLY A 145 6.08 -11.06 9.56
C GLY A 145 5.60 -9.69 9.09
N ILE A 146 6.45 -8.68 9.17
CA ILE A 146 6.08 -7.32 8.82
C ILE A 146 7.29 -6.53 8.35
N ASP A 147 7.11 -5.65 7.35
CA ASP A 147 8.13 -4.68 6.97
C ASP A 147 7.88 -3.30 7.58
N CYS A 148 8.78 -2.35 7.30
CA CYS A 148 8.78 -1.05 7.94
C CYS A 148 7.48 -0.26 7.69
N SER A 149 7.04 -0.16 6.43
CA SER A 149 5.84 0.57 6.06
C SER A 149 4.55 -0.21 6.34
N GLY A 150 4.60 -1.54 6.37
CA GLY A 150 3.50 -2.40 6.81
C GLY A 150 3.22 -2.26 8.31
N LEU A 151 4.26 -2.08 9.13
CA LEU A 151 4.12 -1.77 10.55
C LEU A 151 3.40 -0.44 10.75
N VAL A 152 3.81 0.61 10.03
CA VAL A 152 3.14 1.90 10.05
C VAL A 152 1.69 1.75 9.60
N GLN A 153 1.46 1.20 8.41
CA GLN A 153 0.12 1.10 7.83
C GLN A 153 -0.87 0.37 8.76
N THR A 154 -0.48 -0.77 9.33
CA THR A 154 -1.38 -1.55 10.19
C THR A 154 -1.54 -0.98 11.60
N SER A 155 -0.54 -0.28 12.12
CA SER A 155 -0.63 0.37 13.43
C SER A 155 -1.56 1.59 13.37
N PHE A 156 -1.46 2.39 12.31
CA PHE A 156 -2.33 3.54 12.10
C PHE A 156 -3.75 3.13 11.68
N ALA A 157 -3.91 2.06 10.89
CA ALA A 157 -5.23 1.51 10.61
C ALA A 157 -5.96 1.06 11.89
N HIS A 158 -5.23 0.52 12.88
CA HIS A 158 -5.80 0.19 14.19
C HIS A 158 -6.33 1.42 14.95
N ALA A 159 -5.73 2.59 14.72
CA ALA A 159 -6.15 3.88 15.24
C ALA A 159 -7.17 4.60 14.33
N GLY A 160 -7.64 3.95 13.26
CA GLY A 160 -8.62 4.52 12.32
C GLY A 160 -8.05 5.44 11.24
N GLN A 161 -6.73 5.51 11.10
CA GLN A 161 -6.05 6.30 10.06
C GLN A 161 -5.52 5.37 8.97
N LEU A 162 -6.12 5.42 7.78
CA LEU A 162 -5.64 4.66 6.62
C LEU A 162 -4.46 5.37 5.97
N LEU A 163 -3.41 4.61 5.69
CA LEU A 163 -2.19 5.11 5.05
C LEU A 163 -1.86 4.30 3.79
N PRO A 164 -1.15 4.92 2.82
CA PRO A 164 -0.55 4.19 1.71
C PRO A 164 0.39 3.08 2.20
N ARG A 165 0.66 2.10 1.31
CA ARG A 165 1.45 0.92 1.64
C ARG A 165 2.94 1.20 1.78
N ASP A 166 3.48 2.09 0.96
CA ASP A 166 4.92 2.29 0.83
C ASP A 166 5.40 3.55 1.54
N SER A 167 6.62 3.52 2.08
CA SER A 167 7.19 4.60 2.89
C SER A 167 7.31 5.92 2.12
N ASP A 168 7.61 5.86 0.82
CA ASP A 168 7.67 7.04 -0.05
C ASP A 168 6.28 7.66 -0.31
N GLN A 169 5.21 6.88 -0.26
CA GLN A 169 3.86 7.40 -0.33
C GLN A 169 3.39 7.94 1.03
N GLN A 170 3.80 7.27 2.12
CA GLN A 170 3.53 7.70 3.50
C GLN A 170 4.22 9.02 3.84
N GLU A 171 5.40 9.31 3.27
CA GLU A 171 6.11 10.58 3.52
C GLU A 171 5.36 11.81 2.97
N ALA A 172 4.39 11.60 2.07
CA ALA A 172 3.52 12.66 1.57
C ALA A 172 2.27 12.90 2.44
N CYS A 173 2.08 12.10 3.50
CA CYS A 173 0.95 12.20 4.41
C CYS A 173 1.28 13.07 5.63
N GLY A 174 0.25 13.70 6.21
CA GLY A 174 0.36 14.50 7.43
C GLY A 174 1.06 15.85 7.23
N GLU A 175 1.36 16.50 8.34
CA GLU A 175 2.10 17.77 8.37
C GLU A 175 3.60 17.54 8.61
N ALA A 176 4.44 18.39 8.02
CA ALA A 176 5.86 18.43 8.29
C ALA A 176 6.13 18.98 9.70
N VAL A 177 7.07 18.38 10.43
CA VAL A 177 7.47 18.85 11.76
C VAL A 177 8.99 18.88 11.88
N ASP A 178 9.51 19.74 12.74
CA ASP A 178 10.96 19.90 12.94
C ASP A 178 11.51 19.00 14.05
N ALA A 179 10.64 18.50 14.93
CA ALA A 179 11.01 17.65 16.06
C ALA A 179 9.98 16.55 16.26
N ALA A 180 10.47 15.32 16.46
CA ALA A 180 9.65 14.15 16.68
C ALA A 180 8.95 14.20 18.04
N ARG A 181 7.70 13.75 18.07
CA ARG A 181 6.99 13.36 19.29
C ARG A 181 6.37 11.98 19.11
N ARG A 182 5.87 11.40 20.21
CA ARG A 182 5.12 10.14 20.17
C ARG A 182 4.03 10.17 19.08
N GLY A 183 4.05 9.16 18.21
CA GLY A 183 3.10 9.01 17.11
C GLY A 183 3.51 9.71 15.80
N ASP A 184 4.60 10.48 15.78
CA ASP A 184 5.14 11.00 14.54
C ASP A 184 5.87 9.89 13.76
N LEU A 185 5.88 10.00 12.43
CA LEU A 185 6.62 9.14 11.53
C LEU A 185 8.00 9.74 11.24
N VAL A 186 9.03 8.90 11.30
CA VAL A 186 10.42 9.26 11.03
C VAL A 186 10.89 8.50 9.80
N PHE A 187 11.25 9.23 8.75
CA PHE A 187 11.64 8.65 7.46
C PHE A 187 13.15 8.72 7.24
N PHE A 188 13.68 7.67 6.61
CA PHE A 188 15.04 7.56 6.11
C PHE A 188 14.97 7.06 4.66
N PRO A 189 16.06 7.12 3.87
CA PRO A 189 16.04 6.57 2.52
C PRO A 189 15.58 5.10 2.50
N GLY A 190 14.39 4.86 1.92
CA GLY A 190 13.78 3.53 1.81
C GLY A 190 13.27 2.93 3.13
N HIS A 191 13.12 3.70 4.21
CA HIS A 191 12.75 3.16 5.53
C HIS A 191 11.88 4.14 6.33
N VAL A 192 10.96 3.61 7.14
CA VAL A 192 10.11 4.41 8.05
C VAL A 192 10.08 3.79 9.46
N ALA A 193 9.97 4.65 10.47
CA ALA A 193 9.80 4.30 11.87
C ALA A 193 8.69 5.14 12.51
N ILE A 194 8.17 4.68 13.65
CA ILE A 194 7.21 5.43 14.48
C ILE A 194 7.96 5.92 15.71
N ALA A 195 7.91 7.22 15.98
CA ALA A 195 8.45 7.78 17.22
C ALA A 195 7.61 7.36 18.42
N THR A 196 8.23 6.75 19.43
CA THR A 196 7.60 6.44 20.73
C THR A 196 7.72 7.62 21.70
N GLY A 197 8.64 8.54 21.42
CA GLY A 197 8.92 9.81 22.10
C GLY A 197 9.90 10.66 21.28
N PRO A 198 10.52 11.70 21.86
CA PRO A 198 11.46 12.57 21.12
C PRO A 198 12.74 11.87 20.64
N ASP A 199 13.24 10.91 21.43
CA ASP A 199 14.57 10.31 21.22
C ASP A 199 14.52 8.78 20.98
N GLU A 200 13.33 8.21 20.82
CA GLU A 200 13.11 6.77 20.73
C GLU A 200 12.09 6.42 19.64
N ILE A 201 12.33 5.30 18.97
CA ILE A 201 11.52 4.81 17.85
C ILE A 201 11.20 3.33 18.00
N VAL A 202 10.10 2.92 17.37
CA VAL A 202 9.78 1.53 17.07
C VAL A 202 9.68 1.35 15.55
N HIS A 203 10.30 0.29 15.03
CA HIS A 203 10.30 -0.01 13.59
C HIS A 203 10.55 -1.50 13.32
N ALA A 204 10.08 -1.99 12.17
CA ALA A 204 10.50 -3.28 11.64
C ALA A 204 11.87 -3.13 10.97
N SER A 205 12.91 -3.66 11.61
CA SER A 205 14.31 -3.47 11.20
C SER A 205 14.81 -4.67 10.41
N GLN A 206 15.23 -4.44 9.17
CA GLN A 206 15.88 -5.49 8.37
C GLN A 206 17.22 -5.91 9.00
N ASP A 207 17.97 -4.98 9.59
CA ASP A 207 19.27 -5.26 10.24
C ASP A 207 19.10 -6.15 11.47
N ALA A 208 18.04 -5.92 12.26
CA ALA A 208 17.74 -6.74 13.44
C ALA A 208 16.92 -8.00 13.10
N GLY A 209 16.36 -8.08 11.89
CA GLY A 209 15.46 -9.16 11.45
C GLY A 209 14.10 -9.18 12.16
N ALA A 210 13.71 -8.11 12.87
CA ALA A 210 12.48 -8.06 13.66
C ALA A 210 11.99 -6.62 13.93
N VAL A 211 10.79 -6.49 14.48
CA VAL A 211 10.31 -5.25 15.08
C VAL A 211 11.05 -4.99 16.39
N VAL A 212 11.71 -3.84 16.48
CA VAL A 212 12.53 -3.45 17.62
C VAL A 212 12.23 -2.02 18.05
N MET A 213 12.54 -1.73 19.31
CA MET A 213 12.70 -0.37 19.80
C MET A 213 14.18 -0.05 19.95
N GLU A 214 14.56 1.16 19.59
CA GLU A 214 15.91 1.65 19.82
C GLU A 214 15.94 3.19 19.89
N PRO A 215 17.02 3.77 20.45
CA PRO A 215 17.22 5.21 20.41
C PRO A 215 17.27 5.72 18.96
N LEU A 216 16.58 6.82 18.66
CA LEU A 216 16.60 7.45 17.35
C LEU A 216 18.04 7.78 16.89
N ALA A 217 18.88 8.23 17.82
CA ALA A 217 20.29 8.50 17.57
C ALA A 217 21.07 7.28 17.07
N ALA A 218 20.72 6.07 17.52
CA ALA A 218 21.39 4.83 17.08
C ALA A 218 21.04 4.50 15.62
N LEU A 219 19.78 4.70 15.21
CA LEU A 219 19.39 4.53 13.82
C LEU A 219 20.00 5.62 12.92
N ILE A 220 20.06 6.87 13.39
CA ILE A 220 20.72 7.98 12.69
C ILE A 220 22.20 7.67 12.42
N ALA A 221 22.90 7.10 13.41
CA ALA A 221 24.29 6.71 13.24
C ALA A 221 24.50 5.65 12.15
N ARG A 222 23.49 4.82 11.86
CA ARG A 222 23.55 3.77 10.83
C ARG A 222 23.04 4.21 9.45
N LYS A 223 21.97 5.02 9.41
CA LYS A 223 21.26 5.38 8.16
C LYS A 223 21.47 6.84 7.72
N GLY A 224 22.13 7.66 8.52
CA GLY A 224 22.21 9.11 8.32
C GLY A 224 21.01 9.86 8.92
N ALA A 225 20.94 11.16 8.68
CA ALA A 225 19.86 12.00 9.20
C ALA A 225 18.49 11.60 8.59
N PRO A 226 17.38 11.76 9.34
CA PRO A 226 16.04 11.56 8.78
C PRO A 226 15.80 12.47 7.59
N THR A 227 15.15 11.96 6.54
CA THR A 227 14.75 12.74 5.36
C THR A 227 13.50 13.55 5.62
N HIS A 228 12.55 12.99 6.38
CA HIS A 228 11.29 13.63 6.73
C HIS A 228 10.86 13.25 8.15
N LEU A 229 10.17 14.18 8.80
CA LEU A 229 9.34 13.92 9.97
C LEU A 229 7.91 14.32 9.62
N ARG A 230 6.95 13.42 9.85
CA ARG A 230 5.53 13.66 9.57
C ARG A 230 4.66 13.38 10.77
N ARG A 231 3.64 14.21 10.93
CA ARG A 231 2.63 14.07 11.97
C ARG A 231 1.25 13.91 11.35
N LEU A 232 0.58 12.84 11.74
CA LEU A 232 -0.78 12.53 11.29
C LEU A 232 -1.81 13.16 12.25
N ALA A 233 -2.96 13.55 11.70
CA ALA A 233 -3.98 14.35 12.37
C ALA A 233 -4.96 13.53 13.21
#